data_AF-A0A6I4IQY9-F1
#
_entry.id   AF-A0A6I4IQY9-F1
#
_cell.length_a   1.000
_cell.length_b   1.000
_cell.length_c   1.000
_cell.angle_alpha   90.00
_cell.angle_beta   90.00
_cell.angle_gamma   90.00
#
_symmetry.space_group_name_H-M   'P 1'
#
loop_
_entity.id
_entity.type
_entity.pdbx_description
1 polymer ?
#
loop_
_entity_poly.entity_id
_entity_poly.type
_entity_poly.pdbx_seq_one_letter_code
_entity_poly.pdbx_strand_id
1 'polypeptide(L)' 'MEKTVIDIKAGKHTHHFEIAEYPHHSHERCKINVYEEGKLVAGFEPCNNEYLKLCSNLGNVSEKVLHLLADRIEAYGI' A
#
# COMPACT_ATOMS: atom_id res chain seq x y z
N MET A 1 -13.27 -3.12 -8.48
CA MET A 1 -12.30 -2.59 -7.50
C MET A 1 -11.89 -1.22 -7.99
N GLU A 2 -12.19 -0.21 -7.19
CA GLU A 2 -11.68 1.14 -7.43
C GLU A 2 -10.21 1.16 -7.02
N LYS A 3 -9.38 1.85 -7.80
CA LYS A 3 -7.96 2.03 -7.49
C LYS A 3 -7.69 3.49 -7.19
N THR A 4 -7.07 3.77 -6.06
CA THR A 4 -6.66 5.12 -5.67
C THR A 4 -5.19 5.31 -6.00
N VAL A 5 -4.84 6.41 -6.67
CA VAL A 5 -3.44 6.73 -6.97
C VAL A 5 -2.86 7.55 -5.83
N ILE A 6 -1.71 7.11 -5.31
CA ILE A 6 -0.96 7.79 -4.26
C ILE A 6 0.47 8.04 -4.75
N ASP A 7 0.86 9.31 -4.72
CA ASP A 7 2.23 9.73 -5.03
C ASP A 7 3.06 9.82 -3.75
N ILE A 8 4.20 9.10 -3.72
CA ILE A 8 5.16 9.15 -2.62
C ILE A 8 6.46 9.77 -3.09
N LYS A 9 6.86 10.87 -2.44
CA LYS A 9 8.10 11.57 -2.76
C LYS A 9 9.23 11.09 -1.85
N ALA A 10 10.14 10.31 -2.40
CA ALA A 10 11.31 9.78 -1.72
C ALA A 10 12.59 10.49 -2.21
N GLY A 11 12.94 11.60 -1.55
CA GLY A 11 14.09 12.42 -1.96
C GLY A 11 13.84 13.12 -3.29
N LYS A 12 14.60 12.76 -4.34
CA LYS A 12 14.44 13.32 -5.70
C LYS A 12 13.52 12.50 -6.60
N HIS A 13 13.11 11.30 -6.18
CA HIS A 13 12.20 10.45 -6.93
C HIS A 13 10.77 10.59 -6.41
N THR A 14 9.80 10.53 -7.32
CA THR A 14 8.37 10.40 -7.00
C THR A 14 7.94 9.03 -7.48
N HIS A 15 7.40 8.22 -6.58
CA HIS A 15 6.80 6.93 -6.88
C HIS A 15 5.30 7.10 -7.07
N HIS A 16 4.77 6.47 -8.11
CA HIS A 16 3.34 6.49 -8.44
C HIS A 16 2.76 5.13 -8.10
N PHE A 17 2.01 5.06 -7.00
CA PHE A 17 1.40 3.82 -6.55
C PHE A 17 -0.10 3.80 -6.83
N GLU A 18 -0.62 2.67 -7.28
CA GLU A 18 -2.05 2.38 -7.33
C GLU A 18 -2.41 1.48 -6.15
N ILE A 19 -3.42 1.88 -5.38
CA ILE A 19 -3.89 1.17 -4.20
C ILE A 19 -5.24 0.55 -4.51
N ALA A 20 -5.37 -0.75 -4.28
CA ALA A 20 -6.63 -1.47 -4.41
C ALA A 20 -7.00 -2.11 -3.07
N GLU A 21 -8.14 -1.74 -2.52
CA GLU A 21 -8.71 -2.39 -1.34
C GLU A 21 -9.57 -3.60 -1.73
N TYR A 22 -9.42 -4.67 -0.97
CA TYR A 22 -10.20 -5.88 -1.12
C TYR A 22 -11.18 -5.99 0.06
N PRO A 23 -12.47 -6.26 -0.22
CA PRO A 23 -13.47 -6.33 0.82
C PRO A 23 -13.15 -7.45 1.82
N HIS A 24 -13.52 -7.22 3.08
CA HIS A 24 -13.28 -8.06 4.26
C HIS A 24 -13.68 -9.55 4.14
N HIS A 25 -14.43 -9.93 3.09
CA HIS A 25 -14.83 -11.31 2.81
C HIS A 25 -13.91 -12.04 1.82
N SER A 26 -12.89 -11.37 1.27
CA SER A 26 -11.89 -12.03 0.41
C SER A 26 -10.95 -12.87 1.29
N HIS A 27 -10.65 -14.09 0.86
CA HIS A 27 -9.65 -14.97 1.50
C HIS A 27 -8.21 -14.49 1.24
N GLU A 28 -8.03 -13.26 0.74
CA GLU A 28 -6.71 -12.69 0.48
C GLU A 28 -6.00 -12.33 1.78
N ARG A 29 -4.70 -12.67 1.81
CA ARG A 29 -3.85 -12.45 2.98
C ARG A 29 -3.58 -10.97 3.25
N CYS A 30 -3.51 -10.15 2.21
CA CYS A 30 -3.38 -8.70 2.33
C CYS A 30 -4.70 -8.05 1.93
N LYS A 31 -5.20 -7.11 2.73
CA LYS A 31 -6.45 -6.40 2.44
C LYS A 31 -6.26 -5.25 1.45
N ILE A 32 -5.07 -4.69 1.42
CA ILE A 32 -4.70 -3.58 0.55
C ILE A 32 -3.55 -4.03 -0.32
N ASN A 33 -3.70 -3.93 -1.63
CA ASN A 33 -2.67 -4.25 -2.60
C ASN A 33 -2.13 -2.98 -3.24
N VAL A 34 -0.82 -2.89 -3.37
CA VAL A 34 -0.09 -1.74 -3.90
C VAL A 34 0.60 -2.13 -5.19
N TYR A 35 0.31 -1.37 -6.23
CA TYR A 35 0.87 -1.56 -7.56
C TYR A 35 1.74 -0.38 -7.96
N GLU A 36 2.81 -0.64 -8.68
CA GLU A 36 3.64 0.37 -9.35
C GLU A 36 3.76 -0.06 -10.82
N GLU A 37 3.46 0.84 -11.76
CA GLU A 37 3.41 0.53 -13.20
C GLU A 37 2.54 -0.72 -13.53
N GLY A 38 1.42 -0.86 -12.83
CA GLY A 38 0.49 -1.99 -12.98
C GLY A 38 0.96 -3.33 -12.37
N LYS A 39 2.14 -3.38 -11.72
CA LYS A 39 2.68 -4.60 -11.08
C LYS A 39 2.49 -4.54 -9.57
N LEU A 40 2.07 -5.65 -8.97
CA LEU A 40 1.94 -5.76 -7.52
C LEU A 40 3.33 -5.68 -6.87
N VAL A 41 3.58 -4.65 -6.09
CA VAL A 41 4.88 -4.39 -5.43
C VAL A 41 4.82 -4.55 -3.93
N ALA A 42 3.68 -4.32 -3.30
CA ALA A 42 3.51 -4.50 -1.86
C ALA A 42 2.05 -4.80 -1.51
N GLY A 43 1.82 -5.25 -0.29
CA GLY A 43 0.49 -5.38 0.28
C GLY A 43 0.49 -5.05 1.76
N PHE A 44 -0.61 -4.49 2.23
CA PHE A 44 -0.83 -4.10 3.61
C PHE A 44 -2.06 -4.79 4.19
N GLU A 45 -2.07 -4.96 5.50
CA GLU A 45 -3.22 -5.40 6.27
C GLU A 45 -3.45 -4.45 7.46
N PRO A 46 -4.71 -4.16 7.82
CA PRO A 46 -4.98 -3.43 9.05
C PRO A 46 -4.60 -4.30 10.24
N CYS A 47 -3.78 -3.76 11.13
CA CYS A 47 -3.43 -4.38 12.39
C CYS A 47 -4.44 -3.95 13.47
N ASN A 48 -4.58 -4.75 14.54
CA ASN A 48 -5.50 -4.49 15.66
C ASN A 48 -5.26 -3.16 16.39
N ASN A 49 -4.14 -2.48 16.13
CA ASN A 49 -3.74 -1.22 16.76
C ASN A 49 -3.96 -0.01 15.84
N GLU A 50 -4.85 -0.10 14.84
CA GLU A 50 -5.22 1.00 13.93
C GLU A 50 -4.12 1.43 12.93
N TYR A 51 -3.01 0.69 12.86
CA TYR A 51 -1.95 0.92 11.88
C TYR A 51 -1.91 -0.14 10.78
N LEU A 52 -1.63 0.28 9.55
CA LEU A 52 -1.36 -0.59 8.41
C LEU A 52 -0.01 -1.28 8.58
N LYS A 53 -0.04 -2.60 8.61
CA LYS A 53 1.15 -3.44 8.66
C LYS A 53 1.48 -3.96 7.28
N LEU A 54 2.77 -3.98 6.95
CA LEU A 54 3.26 -4.62 5.74
C LEU A 54 2.96 -6.13 5.79
N CYS A 55 2.15 -6.58 4.84
CA CYS A 55 1.77 -7.97 4.63
C CYS A 55 2.66 -8.65 3.56
N SER A 56 3.03 -7.91 2.50
CA SER A 56 3.98 -8.40 1.50
C SER A 56 4.81 -7.27 0.88
N ASN A 57 6.04 -7.58 0.47
CA ASN A 57 6.92 -6.67 -0.28
C ASN A 57 7.57 -7.43 -1.45
N LEU A 58 6.84 -7.53 -2.55
CA LEU A 58 7.25 -8.26 -3.75
C LEU A 58 8.19 -7.44 -4.65
N GLY A 59 8.03 -6.12 -4.62
CA GLY A 59 8.82 -5.18 -5.43
C GLY A 59 10.16 -4.80 -4.84
N ASN A 60 10.53 -5.35 -3.66
CA ASN A 60 11.68 -4.88 -2.87
C ASN A 60 11.66 -3.36 -2.64
N VAL A 61 10.47 -2.82 -2.41
CA VAL A 61 10.27 -1.40 -2.09
C VAL A 61 10.99 -1.13 -0.77
N SER A 62 11.76 -0.04 -0.72
CA SER A 62 12.52 0.30 0.48
C SER A 62 11.60 0.55 1.68
N GLU A 63 12.04 0.15 2.87
CA GLU A 63 11.26 0.29 4.11
C GLU A 63 10.80 1.74 4.35
N LYS A 64 11.66 2.72 4.04
CA LYS A 64 11.30 4.15 4.12
C LYS A 64 10.10 4.50 3.25
N VAL A 65 10.05 4.00 2.02
CA VAL A 65 8.93 4.25 1.09
C VAL A 65 7.68 3.51 1.58
N LEU A 66 7.82 2.30 2.10
CA LEU A 66 6.70 1.54 2.66
C LEU A 66 6.08 2.22 3.88
N HIS A 67 6.89 2.78 4.78
CA HIS A 67 6.37 3.57 5.92
C HIS A 67 5.63 4.82 5.45
N LEU A 68 6.23 5.61 4.54
CA LEU A 68 5.57 6.80 3.98
C LEU A 68 4.27 6.45 3.25
N LEU A 69 4.23 5.29 2.59
CA LEU A 69 3.05 4.82 1.90
C LEU A 69 1.95 4.41 2.87
N ALA A 70 2.27 3.68 3.95
CA ALA A 70 1.32 3.31 5.00
C ALA A 70 0.68 4.55 5.64
N ASP A 71 1.50 5.52 6.07
CA ASP A 71 1.03 6.80 6.62
C ASP A 71 0.07 7.51 5.66
N ARG A 72 0.39 7.45 4.36
CA ARG A 72 -0.40 8.12 3.33
C ARG A 72 -1.73 7.42 3.08
N ILE A 73 -1.76 6.09 3.02
CA ILE A 73 -2.99 5.31 2.85
C ILE A 73 -3.94 5.58 4.03
N GLU A 74 -3.43 5.57 5.26
CA GLU A 74 -4.21 5.89 6.46
C GLU A 74 -4.79 7.31 6.41
N ALA A 75 -4.01 8.28 5.94
CA ALA A 75 -4.47 9.66 5.78
C ALA A 75 -5.58 9.83 4.73
N TYR A 76 -5.73 8.90 3.78
CA TYR A 76 -6.86 8.87 2.85
C TYR A 76 -8.12 8.25 3.47
N GLY A 77 -8.03 7.61 4.64
CA GLY A 77 -9.15 6.92 5.28
C GLY A 77 -9.57 5.63 4.59
N ILE A 78 -8.59 4.95 3.97
CA ILE A 78 -8.71 3.61 3.39
C ILE A 78 -8.39 2.59 4.49
#